data_AF-A0A955QQU5-F1
#
_entry.id   AF-A0A955QQU5-F1
#
_cell.length_a   1.000
_cell.length_b   1.000
_cell.length_c   1.000
_cell.angle_alpha   90.00
_cell.angle_beta   90.00
_cell.angle_gamma   90.00
#
_symmetry.space_group_name_H-M   'P 1'
#
loop_
_entity.id
_entity.type
_entity.pdbx_description
1 polymer ?
#
loop_
_entity_poly.entity_id
_entity_poly.type
_entity_poly.pdbx_seq_one_letter_code
_entity_poly.pdbx_strand_id
1 'polypeptide(L)' 'MNRHPFTHSVRGSIENLLAHRAPEAREAAASTLGETLTRVADEREALEALSTALHDPSARVQDAVLQSLVRLSTR' A
#
# COMPACT_ATOMS: atom_id res chain seq x y z
N MET A 1 18.15 -17.12 14.67
CA MET A 1 17.96 -16.43 13.37
C MET A 1 17.08 -15.22 13.61
N ASN A 2 17.71 -14.06 13.88
CA ASN A 2 17.00 -12.80 14.10
C ASN A 2 16.48 -12.30 12.75
N ARG A 3 15.17 -12.39 12.53
CA ARG A 3 14.53 -11.67 11.43
C ARG A 3 14.53 -10.20 11.81
N HIS A 4 15.44 -9.42 11.22
CA HIS A 4 15.32 -7.97 11.22
C HIS A 4 13.98 -7.63 10.55
N PRO A 5 13.10 -6.85 11.20
CA PRO A 5 11.91 -6.36 10.52
C PRO A 5 12.43 -5.36 9.49
N PHE A 6 12.35 -5.70 8.21
CA PHE A 6 12.36 -4.66 7.19
C PHE A 6 11.17 -3.78 7.51
N THR A 7 11.42 -2.65 8.18
CA THR A 7 10.51 -1.53 8.19
C THR A 7 10.35 -1.14 6.73
N HIS A 8 9.36 -1.72 6.04
CA HIS A 8 8.92 -1.22 4.75
C HIS A 8 8.45 0.20 5.03
N SER A 9 9.34 1.16 4.78
CA SER A 9 8.99 2.58 4.88
C SER A 9 7.78 2.81 3.97
N VAL A 10 6.83 3.59 4.45
CA VAL A 10 5.61 3.96 3.71
C VAL A 10 5.95 4.41 2.30
N ARG A 11 7.04 5.19 2.16
CA ARG A 11 7.59 5.59 0.86
C ARG A 11 7.96 4.42 -0.06
N GLY A 12 8.64 3.40 0.46
CA GLY A 12 9.01 2.23 -0.34
C GLY A 12 7.80 1.42 -0.79
N SER A 13 6.77 1.34 0.05
CA SER A 13 5.48 0.74 -0.34
C SER A 13 4.76 1.60 -1.39
N ILE A 14 4.78 2.93 -1.28
CA ILE A 14 4.22 3.82 -2.33
C ILE A 14 4.94 3.63 -3.67
N GLU A 15 6.28 3.63 -3.66
CA GLU A 15 7.08 3.40 -4.87
C GLU A 15 6.76 2.05 -5.52
N ASN A 16 6.69 0.99 -4.69
CA ASN A 16 6.32 -0.33 -5.19
C ASN A 16 4.91 -0.35 -5.76
N LEU A 17 3.92 0.23 -5.06
CA LEU A 17 2.54 0.29 -5.51
C LEU A 17 2.39 0.99 -6.86
N LEU A 18 3.13 2.08 -7.10
CA LEU A 18 2.91 2.91 -8.29
C LEU A 18 3.78 2.52 -9.48
N ALA A 19 4.95 1.92 -9.26
CA ALA A 19 5.94 1.73 -10.32
C ALA A 19 6.45 0.30 -10.49
N HIS A 20 6.14 -0.63 -9.57
CA HIS A 20 6.67 -1.99 -9.68
C HIS A 20 6.01 -2.75 -10.84
N ARG A 21 6.82 -3.43 -11.67
CA ARG A 21 6.35 -4.14 -12.87
C ARG A 21 5.45 -5.33 -12.54
N ALA A 22 5.84 -6.11 -11.54
CA ALA A 22 5.10 -7.29 -11.10
C ALA A 22 3.84 -6.87 -10.31
N PRO A 23 2.63 -7.30 -10.72
CA PRO A 23 1.40 -6.98 -10.01
C PRO A 23 1.37 -7.51 -8.57
N GLU A 24 2.04 -8.63 -8.29
CA GLU A 24 2.11 -9.22 -6.94
C GLU A 24 2.83 -8.30 -5.95
N ALA A 25 3.87 -7.60 -6.40
CA ALA A 25 4.58 -6.63 -5.58
C ALA A 25 3.74 -5.37 -5.33
N ARG A 26 2.95 -4.94 -6.31
CA ARG A 26 2.00 -3.82 -6.15
C ARG A 26 0.88 -4.17 -5.18
N GLU A 27 0.34 -5.39 -5.28
CA GLU A 27 -0.68 -5.93 -4.36
C GLU A 27 -0.16 -5.98 -2.92
N ALA A 28 1.04 -6.52 -2.70
CA ALA A 28 1.68 -6.57 -1.39
C ALA A 28 1.93 -5.16 -0.81
N ALA A 29 2.31 -4.22 -1.67
CA ALA A 29 2.53 -2.83 -1.28
C ALA A 29 1.21 -2.13 -0.88
N ALA A 30 0.13 -2.31 -1.65
CA ALA A 30 -1.20 -1.81 -1.30
C ALA A 30 -1.66 -2.34 0.07
N SER A 31 -1.49 -3.64 0.31
CA SER A 31 -1.85 -4.28 1.59
C SER A 31 -1.04 -3.70 2.75
N THR A 32 0.28 -3.55 2.56
CA THR A 32 1.19 -2.97 3.56
C THR A 32 0.76 -1.54 3.94
N LEU A 33 0.37 -0.72 2.96
CA LEU A 33 -0.10 0.65 3.20
C LEU A 33 -1.42 0.69 3.98
N GLY A 34 -2.30 -0.31 3.84
CA GLY A 34 -3.55 -0.38 4.62
C GLY A 34 -3.38 -0.85 6.07
N GLU A 35 -2.26 -1.51 6.39
CA GLU A 35 -2.08 -2.21 7.68
C GLU A 35 -1.13 -1.48 8.65
N THR A 36 -0.11 -0.80 8.13
CA THR A 36 1.11 -0.50 8.93
C THR A 36 1.26 0.97 9.33
N LEU A 37 0.28 1.82 9.04
CA LEU A 37 0.41 3.26 9.29
C LEU A 37 0.24 3.55 10.78
N THR A 38 1.01 4.49 11.32
CA THR A 38 0.91 4.92 12.73
C THR A 38 0.94 6.44 12.87
N ARG A 39 1.23 7.16 11.78
CA ARG A 39 1.34 8.62 11.75
C ARG A 39 0.34 9.16 10.73
N VAL A 40 -0.38 10.21 11.12
CA VAL A 40 -1.36 10.89 10.25
C VAL A 40 -0.73 11.39 8.94
N ALA A 41 0.53 11.84 8.98
CA ALA A 41 1.25 12.26 7.77
C ALA A 41 1.41 11.10 6.77
N ASP A 42 1.71 9.90 7.27
CA ASP A 42 1.88 8.72 6.44
C ASP A 42 0.53 8.22 5.88
N GLU A 43 -0.56 8.38 6.64
CA GLU A 43 -1.93 8.07 6.20
C GLU A 43 -2.34 8.91 5.00
N ARG A 44 -2.01 10.20 5.00
CA ARG A 44 -2.30 11.06 3.86
C ARG A 44 -1.55 10.62 2.61
N GLU A 45 -0.23 10.39 2.70
CA GLU A 45 0.57 9.95 1.56
C GLU A 45 0.09 8.58 1.03
N ALA A 46 -0.24 7.65 1.93
CA ALA A 46 -0.80 6.36 1.57
C ALA A 46 -2.17 6.48 0.87
N LEU A 47 -3.06 7.37 1.35
CA LEU A 47 -4.36 7.60 0.75
C LEU A 47 -4.23 8.14 -0.68
N GLU A 48 -3.34 9.09 -0.90
CA GLU A 48 -3.06 9.65 -2.24
C GLU A 48 -2.53 8.57 -3.20
N ALA A 49 -1.58 7.74 -2.74
CA ALA A 49 -1.04 6.64 -3.53
C ALA A 49 -2.09 5.54 -3.82
N LEU A 50 -2.85 5.11 -2.82
CA LEU A 50 -3.92 4.12 -2.98
C LEU A 50 -5.02 4.63 -3.90
N SER A 51 -5.41 5.90 -3.79
CA SER A 51 -6.40 6.51 -4.69
C SER A 51 -5.93 6.50 -6.14
N THR A 52 -4.65 6.76 -6.37
CA THR A 52 -4.04 6.67 -7.72
C THR A 52 -4.09 5.24 -8.26
N ALA A 53 -3.84 4.25 -7.40
CA ALA A 53 -3.79 2.83 -7.77
C ALA A 53 -5.18 2.19 -7.97
N LEU A 54 -6.28 2.90 -7.75
CA LEU A 54 -7.64 2.41 -8.10
C LEU A 54 -7.79 2.08 -9.59
N HIS A 55 -6.94 2.66 -10.44
CA HIS A 55 -6.92 2.42 -11.88
C HIS A 55 -5.81 1.44 -12.31
N ASP A 56 -5.23 0.66 -11.38
CA ASP A 56 -4.22 -0.34 -11.72
C ASP A 56 -4.75 -1.33 -12.77
N PRO A 57 -3.96 -1.74 -13.77
CA PRO A 57 -4.42 -2.71 -14.77
C PRO A 57 -4.75 -4.11 -14.21
N SER A 58 -4.25 -4.45 -13.02
CA SER A 58 -4.52 -5.73 -12.36
C SER A 58 -5.72 -5.63 -11.42
N ALA A 59 -6.76 -6.43 -11.68
CA ALA A 59 -7.92 -6.53 -10.80
C ALA A 59 -7.55 -6.91 -9.36
N ARG A 60 -6.53 -7.77 -9.17
CA ARG A 60 -6.06 -8.16 -7.82
C ARG A 60 -5.47 -6.98 -7.06
N VAL A 61 -4.77 -6.09 -7.76
CA VAL A 61 -4.23 -4.88 -7.16
C VAL A 61 -5.36 -3.91 -6.82
N GLN A 62 -6.34 -3.73 -7.70
CA GLN A 62 -7.53 -2.91 -7.43
C GLN A 62 -8.28 -3.40 -6.18
N ASP A 63 -8.49 -4.70 -6.04
CA ASP A 63 -9.15 -5.29 -4.86
C ASP A 63 -8.35 -5.03 -3.57
N ALA A 64 -7.03 -5.21 -3.60
CA ALA A 64 -6.17 -4.92 -2.46
C ALA A 64 -6.18 -3.42 -2.10
N VAL A 65 -6.16 -2.55 -3.10
CA VAL A 65 -6.26 -1.09 -2.92
C VAL A 65 -7.59 -0.72 -2.26
N LEU A 66 -8.71 -1.25 -2.75
CA LEU A 66 -10.04 -1.00 -2.18
C LEU A 66 -10.12 -1.46 -0.71
N GLN A 67 -9.63 -2.65 -0.41
CA GLN A 67 -9.59 -3.15 0.97
C GLN A 67 -8.73 -2.26 1.87
N SER A 68 -7.57 -1.81 1.40
CA SER A 68 -6.70 -0.91 2.15
C SER A 68 -7.35 0.45 2.40
N LEU A 69 -8.02 1.02 1.41
CA LEU A 69 -8.78 2.27 1.57
C LEU A 69 -9.91 2.12 2.60
N VAL A 70 -10.65 1.01 2.57
CA VAL A 70 -11.68 0.73 3.57
C VAL A 70 -11.07 0.67 4.97
N ARG A 71 -9.96 -0.06 5.16
CA ARG A 71 -9.26 -0.15 6.46
C ARG A 71 -8.87 1.22 7.01
N LEU A 72 -8.29 2.08 6.16
CA LEU A 72 -7.91 3.44 6.55
C LEU A 72 -9.13 4.30 6.90
N SER A 73 -10.29 4.07 6.27
CA SER A 73 -11.52 4.84 6.56
C SER A 73 -12.19 4.47 7.89
N THR A 74 -11.97 3.25 8.37
CA THR A 74 -12.64 2.70 9.57
C THR A 74 -11.80 2.80 10.84
N ARG A 75 -10.63 3.41 10.76
CA ARG A 75 -9.65 3.42 11.85
C ARG A 75 -9.78 4.63 12.77
#